data_AF-A0A317KD70-F1
#
_entry.id   AF-A0A317KD70-F1
#
_cell.length_a   1.000
_cell.length_b   1.000
_cell.length_c   1.000
_cell.angle_alpha   90.00
_cell.angle_beta   90.00
_cell.angle_gamma   90.00
#
_symmetry.space_group_name_H-M   'P 1'
#
loop_
_entity.id
_entity.type
_entity.pdbx_description
1 polymer ?
#
loop_
_entity_poly.entity_id
_entity_poly.type
_entity_poly.pdbx_seq_one_letter_code
_entity_poly.pdbx_strand_id
1 'polypeptide(L)'
;MTRRAADVLLRVAARRWPTDLRAGLHREWSAELHVLATRGRRAQMLRFAASLAASRPGSPLTDRSLMNRRIRRTAIALLLAPLACVGIFLVSAVIMNVVVGLLSRFSWSMALQVPLLTALTGTLAVVLAVFAARWARHTALTGPVRIALGVLIPIGTTAGLIEYGLNSDTGTSSRTAPGLLLWLTGLTLVLWGAVRLAGRGRVRAAWWLGILGAITVADLAVILTVINHIPAASPVPLVDGLPQNEFVDRISAPLWLFVSYTDWAFGLPRPTDSEIFLITDLVDLQPFLYLACTPYALTYAIRAAREQPTGLTSPEPTPTPSPSAA
;
A
#
# COMPACT_ATOMS: atom_id res chain seq x y z
N MET A 1 23.16 18.71 -38.65
CA MET A 1 23.88 18.77 -37.36
C MET A 1 23.59 17.55 -36.47
N THR A 2 22.33 17.28 -36.11
CA THR A 2 21.96 16.21 -35.16
C THR A 2 22.35 14.79 -35.56
N ARG A 3 22.28 14.44 -36.86
CA ARG A 3 22.68 13.11 -37.36
C ARG A 3 24.18 12.85 -37.21
N ARG A 4 25.02 13.84 -37.53
CA ARG A 4 26.48 13.75 -37.38
C ARG A 4 26.89 13.57 -35.91
N ALA A 5 26.22 14.27 -34.99
CA ALA A 5 26.47 14.12 -33.56
C ALA A 5 26.10 12.71 -33.07
N ALA A 6 24.98 12.16 -33.52
CA ALA A 6 24.55 10.81 -33.18
C ALA A 6 25.50 9.73 -33.72
N ASP A 7 26.02 9.90 -34.94
CA ASP A 7 27.01 8.98 -35.54
C ASP A 7 28.37 9.01 -34.80
N VAL A 8 28.77 10.16 -34.28
CA VAL A 8 29.99 10.26 -33.45
C VAL A 8 29.80 9.53 -32.12
N LEU A 9 28.66 9.71 -31.46
CA LEU A 9 28.33 8.99 -30.22
C LEU A 9 28.25 7.48 -30.43
N LEU A 10 27.70 7.02 -31.55
CA LEU A 10 27.68 5.61 -31.92
C LEU A 10 29.08 5.02 -32.11
N ARG A 11 29.99 5.76 -32.76
CA ARG A 11 31.38 5.33 -32.93
C ARG A 11 32.12 5.24 -31.58
N VAL A 12 31.87 6.19 -30.68
CA VAL A 12 32.40 6.15 -29.31
C VAL A 12 31.86 4.93 -28.56
N ALA A 13 30.55 4.66 -28.66
CA ALA A 13 29.93 3.50 -28.04
C ALA A 13 30.52 2.18 -28.55
N ALA A 14 30.62 1.99 -29.87
CA ALA A 14 31.10 0.76 -30.49
C ALA A 14 32.55 0.42 -30.11
N ARG A 15 33.43 1.42 -29.95
CA ARG A 15 34.83 1.22 -29.56
C ARG A 15 35.01 0.60 -28.18
N ARG A 16 34.00 0.70 -27.31
CA ARG A 16 34.06 0.18 -25.92
C ARG A 16 33.69 -1.30 -25.83
N TRP A 17 33.20 -1.92 -26.90
CA TRP A 17 32.78 -3.32 -26.91
C TRP A 17 33.89 -4.23 -27.46
N PRO A 18 33.91 -5.53 -27.06
CA PRO A 18 34.83 -6.53 -27.60
C PRO A 18 34.84 -6.54 -29.13
N THR A 19 36.01 -6.79 -29.73
CA THR A 19 36.23 -6.74 -31.18
C THR A 19 35.25 -7.61 -31.96
N ASP A 20 34.90 -8.75 -31.40
CA ASP A 20 34.13 -9.80 -32.05
C ASP A 20 32.64 -9.42 -32.18
N LEU A 21 32.14 -8.57 -31.26
CA LEU A 21 30.75 -8.10 -31.23
C LEU A 21 30.57 -6.69 -31.81
N ARG A 22 31.66 -5.91 -31.90
CA ARG A 22 31.66 -4.50 -32.30
C ARG A 22 31.00 -4.28 -33.68
N ALA A 23 31.35 -5.11 -34.66
CA ALA A 23 30.85 -4.95 -36.03
C ALA A 23 29.38 -5.35 -36.20
N GLY A 24 28.89 -6.28 -35.37
CA GLY A 24 27.47 -6.67 -35.34
C GLY A 24 26.60 -5.59 -34.71
N LEU A 25 26.98 -5.16 -33.51
CA LEU A 25 26.27 -4.12 -32.74
C LEU A 25 26.25 -2.78 -33.48
N HIS A 26 27.36 -2.39 -34.12
CA HIS A 26 27.39 -1.15 -34.88
C HIS A 26 26.42 -1.15 -36.08
N ARG A 27 26.29 -2.30 -36.77
CA ARG A 27 25.33 -2.46 -37.87
C ARG A 27 23.89 -2.36 -37.36
N GLU A 28 23.56 -3.01 -36.25
CA GLU A 28 22.23 -2.97 -35.67
C GLU A 28 21.84 -1.56 -35.18
N TRP A 29 22.73 -0.89 -34.43
CA TRP A 29 22.44 0.45 -33.93
C TRP A 29 22.37 1.50 -35.04
N SER A 30 23.16 1.36 -36.11
CA SER A 30 23.07 2.26 -37.26
C SER A 30 21.77 2.09 -38.03
N ALA A 31 21.23 0.87 -38.10
CA ALA A 31 19.91 0.60 -38.67
C ALA A 31 18.80 1.24 -37.82
N GLU A 32 18.83 1.09 -36.49
CA GLU A 32 17.85 1.70 -35.60
C GLU A 32 17.92 3.25 -35.63
N LEU A 33 19.13 3.80 -35.73
CA LEU A 33 19.34 5.23 -35.91
C LEU A 33 18.78 5.75 -37.25
N HIS A 34 18.90 4.95 -38.31
CA HIS A 34 18.32 5.26 -39.62
C HIS A 34 16.79 5.27 -39.58
N VAL A 35 16.16 4.35 -38.85
CA VAL A 35 14.69 4.33 -38.63
C VAL A 35 14.23 5.57 -37.85
N LEU A 36 14.97 5.99 -36.82
CA LEU A 36 14.64 7.21 -36.06
C LEU A 36 14.82 8.48 -36.88
N ALA A 37 15.83 8.50 -37.77
CA ALA A 37 16.09 9.61 -38.68
C ALA A 37 15.00 9.74 -39.76
N THR A 38 14.58 8.63 -40.37
CA THR A 38 13.51 8.60 -41.39
C THR A 38 12.15 9.01 -40.82
N ARG A 39 11.86 8.67 -39.56
CA ARG A 39 10.64 9.12 -38.84
C ARG A 39 10.71 10.54 -38.29
N GLY A 40 11.77 11.30 -38.58
CA GLY A 40 11.93 12.69 -38.13
C GLY A 40 12.13 12.88 -36.61
N ARG A 41 12.37 11.80 -35.83
CA ARG A 41 12.41 11.85 -34.36
C ARG A 41 13.78 12.24 -33.81
N ARG A 42 14.21 13.48 -34.11
CA ARG A 42 15.57 13.99 -33.82
C ARG A 42 15.98 13.90 -32.34
N ALA A 43 15.06 14.18 -31.41
CA ALA A 43 15.35 14.11 -29.97
C ALA A 43 15.53 12.66 -29.48
N GLN A 44 14.71 11.72 -29.97
CA GLN A 44 14.83 10.30 -29.60
C GLN A 44 16.12 9.69 -30.17
N MET A 45 16.51 10.10 -31.37
CA MET A 45 17.77 9.70 -32.01
C MET A 45 19.00 10.10 -31.18
N LEU A 46 19.07 11.34 -30.71
CA LEU A 46 20.17 11.81 -29.85
C LEU A 46 20.17 11.13 -28.49
N ARG A 47 18.98 10.95 -27.88
CA ARG A 47 18.86 10.25 -26.59
C ARG A 47 19.31 8.79 -26.69
N PHE A 48 18.95 8.12 -27.78
CA PHE A 48 19.38 6.75 -28.06
C PHE A 48 20.91 6.66 -28.19
N ALA A 49 21.52 7.49 -29.03
CA ALA A 49 22.98 7.50 -29.23
C ALA A 49 23.75 7.87 -27.95
N ALA A 50 23.26 8.84 -27.17
CA ALA A 50 23.84 9.21 -25.89
C ALA A 50 23.72 8.08 -24.84
N SER A 51 22.58 7.38 -24.81
CA SER A 51 22.36 6.26 -23.90
C SER A 51 23.28 5.07 -24.19
N LEU A 52 23.59 4.82 -25.46
CA LEU A 52 24.57 3.81 -25.89
C LEU A 52 25.98 4.21 -25.48
N ALA A 53 26.37 5.46 -25.71
CA ALA A 53 27.70 5.97 -25.33
C ALA A 53 27.95 5.94 -23.81
N ALA A 54 26.90 6.18 -23.01
CA ALA A 54 26.96 6.14 -21.55
C ALA A 54 26.90 4.71 -20.96
N SER A 55 26.51 3.69 -21.74
CA SER A 55 26.37 2.32 -21.26
C SER A 55 27.72 1.60 -21.11
N ARG A 56 27.87 0.77 -20.05
CA ARG A 56 29.06 -0.07 -19.84
C ARG A 56 28.96 -1.39 -20.62
N PRO A 57 30.05 -1.84 -21.28
CA PRO A 57 30.11 -3.16 -21.91
C PRO A 57 29.95 -4.24 -20.84
N GLY A 58 29.00 -5.17 -21.04
CA GLY A 58 28.72 -6.28 -20.11
C GLY A 58 27.40 -6.18 -19.34
N SER A 59 26.64 -5.08 -19.44
CA SER A 59 25.24 -5.09 -19.01
C SER A 59 24.41 -5.78 -20.09
N PRO A 60 23.79 -6.95 -19.82
CA PRO A 60 22.92 -7.57 -20.82
C PRO A 60 21.82 -6.56 -21.18
N LEU A 61 21.70 -6.25 -22.48
CA LEU A 61 20.71 -5.34 -23.05
C LEU A 61 19.28 -5.94 -23.00
N THR A 62 19.04 -6.95 -22.16
CA THR A 62 17.71 -7.46 -21.83
C THR A 62 16.87 -6.34 -21.20
N ASP A 63 16.11 -5.71 -22.07
CA ASP A 63 14.79 -5.13 -21.86
C ASP A 63 14.62 -4.10 -20.73
N ARG A 64 15.49 -3.08 -20.72
CA ARG A 64 15.30 -1.86 -19.91
C ARG A 64 13.93 -1.22 -20.15
N SER A 65 13.35 -1.40 -21.34
CA SER A 65 12.04 -0.86 -21.71
C SER A 65 10.90 -1.53 -20.93
N LEU A 66 10.90 -2.87 -20.83
CA LEU A 66 9.92 -3.61 -20.05
C LEU A 66 10.15 -3.43 -18.55
N MET A 67 11.40 -3.38 -18.09
CA MET A 67 11.73 -3.09 -16.68
C MET A 67 11.17 -1.72 -16.27
N ASN A 68 11.42 -0.68 -17.07
CA ASN A 68 10.93 0.67 -16.79
C ASN A 68 9.40 0.74 -16.85
N ARG A 69 8.76 -0.01 -17.76
CA ARG A 69 7.29 -0.12 -17.82
C ARG A 69 6.70 -0.80 -16.58
N ARG A 70 7.34 -1.86 -16.07
CA ARG A 70 6.93 -2.57 -14.83
C ARG A 70 7.10 -1.67 -13.60
N ILE A 71 8.24 -1.01 -13.46
CA ILE A 71 8.52 -0.07 -12.37
C ILE A 71 7.47 1.05 -12.38
N ARG A 72 7.24 1.68 -13.54
CA ARG A 72 6.25 2.75 -13.66
C ARG A 72 4.84 2.28 -13.31
N ARG A 73 4.41 1.11 -13.78
CA ARG A 73 3.10 0.53 -13.45
C ARG A 73 2.97 0.25 -11.96
N THR A 74 4.03 -0.29 -11.35
CA THR A 74 4.10 -0.55 -9.91
C THR A 74 3.97 0.75 -9.12
N ALA A 75 4.75 1.78 -9.47
CA ALA A 75 4.68 3.08 -8.83
C ALA A 75 3.30 3.72 -8.95
N ILE A 76 2.71 3.71 -10.16
CA ILE A 76 1.35 4.23 -10.38
C ILE A 76 0.34 3.48 -9.51
N ALA A 77 0.39 2.16 -9.49
CA ALA A 77 -0.51 1.35 -8.67
C ALA A 77 -0.40 1.68 -7.18
N LEU A 78 0.82 1.75 -6.66
CA LEU A 78 1.09 1.98 -5.25
C LEU A 78 0.77 3.41 -4.79
N LEU A 79 0.94 4.40 -5.67
CA LEU A 79 0.63 5.80 -5.36
C LEU A 79 -0.85 6.14 -5.53
N LEU A 80 -1.53 5.55 -6.51
CA LEU A 80 -2.96 5.80 -6.71
C LEU A 80 -3.85 5.04 -5.71
N ALA A 81 -3.40 3.90 -5.20
CA ALA A 81 -4.24 3.09 -4.31
C ALA A 81 -4.62 3.78 -2.99
N PRO A 82 -3.72 4.46 -2.25
CA PRO A 82 -4.09 5.23 -1.07
C PRO A 82 -5.12 6.33 -1.40
N LEU A 83 -4.92 7.07 -2.51
CA LEU A 83 -5.87 8.08 -2.97
C LEU A 83 -7.23 7.46 -3.32
N ALA A 84 -7.24 6.27 -3.92
CA ALA A 84 -8.45 5.52 -4.19
C ALA A 84 -9.14 5.08 -2.88
N CYS A 85 -8.40 4.71 -1.84
CA CYS A 85 -8.98 4.37 -0.53
C CYS A 85 -9.69 5.57 0.10
N VAL A 86 -9.08 6.76 0.01
CA VAL A 86 -9.72 8.02 0.44
C VAL A 86 -10.96 8.31 -0.40
N GLY A 87 -10.86 8.18 -1.72
CA GLY A 87 -12.00 8.34 -2.63
C GLY A 87 -13.14 7.37 -2.31
N ILE A 88 -12.83 6.12 -1.96
CA ILE A 88 -13.81 5.12 -1.53
C ILE A 88 -14.54 5.57 -0.26
N PHE A 89 -13.80 6.05 0.73
CA PHE A 89 -14.40 6.57 1.95
C PHE A 89 -15.32 7.76 1.66
N LEU A 90 -14.86 8.75 0.89
CA LEU A 90 -15.65 9.93 0.52
C LEU A 90 -16.91 9.57 -0.27
N VAL A 91 -16.79 8.67 -1.26
CA VAL A 91 -17.94 8.18 -2.03
C VAL A 91 -18.92 7.44 -1.11
N SER A 92 -18.42 6.63 -0.20
CA SER A 92 -19.26 5.91 0.78
C SER A 92 -20.00 6.87 1.70
N ALA A 93 -19.34 7.93 2.19
CA ALA A 93 -19.95 8.96 3.01
C ALA A 93 -21.02 9.76 2.25
N VAL A 94 -20.77 10.11 0.99
CA VAL A 94 -21.77 10.79 0.15
C VAL A 94 -22.98 9.90 -0.09
N ILE A 95 -22.78 8.63 -0.47
CA ILE A 95 -23.89 7.69 -0.69
C ILE A 95 -24.67 7.49 0.62
N MET A 96 -23.98 7.29 1.74
CA MET A 96 -24.58 7.17 3.05
C MET A 96 -25.45 8.39 3.38
N ASN A 97 -24.92 9.61 3.21
CA ASN A 97 -25.66 10.86 3.47
C ASN A 97 -26.91 10.99 2.59
N VAL A 98 -26.82 10.63 1.31
CA VAL A 98 -27.98 10.63 0.41
C VAL A 98 -29.03 9.62 0.88
N VAL A 99 -28.63 8.38 1.17
CA VAL A 99 -29.54 7.32 1.62
C VAL A 99 -30.21 7.70 2.95
N VAL A 100 -29.44 8.17 3.92
CA VAL A 100 -29.94 8.57 5.24
C VAL A 100 -30.82 9.81 5.13
N GLY A 101 -30.47 10.78 4.28
CA GLY A 101 -31.31 11.94 3.99
C GLY A 101 -32.67 11.56 3.41
N LEU A 102 -32.71 10.60 2.49
CA LEU A 102 -33.96 10.05 1.95
C LEU A 102 -34.79 9.30 3.00
N LEU A 103 -34.13 8.69 3.99
CA LEU A 103 -34.76 7.95 5.08
C LEU A 103 -35.02 8.81 6.32
N SER A 104 -34.68 10.11 6.32
CA SER A 104 -34.75 11.00 7.48
C SER A 104 -36.11 11.10 8.16
N ARG A 105 -37.18 10.75 7.44
CA ARG A 105 -38.55 10.64 7.99
C ARG A 105 -38.73 9.51 9.00
N PHE A 106 -37.79 8.57 9.07
CA PHE A 106 -37.83 7.42 9.98
C PHE A 106 -36.88 7.64 11.15
N SER A 107 -37.36 7.40 12.38
CA SER A 107 -36.57 7.61 13.61
C SER A 107 -35.30 6.74 13.69
N TRP A 108 -35.24 5.62 12.97
CA TRP A 108 -34.08 4.72 12.92
C TRP A 108 -33.04 5.10 11.87
N SER A 109 -33.24 6.16 11.08
CA SER A 109 -32.33 6.52 9.98
C SER A 109 -30.92 6.85 10.47
N MET A 110 -30.79 7.45 11.66
CA MET A 110 -29.48 7.79 12.24
C MET A 110 -28.69 6.56 12.65
N ALA A 111 -29.36 5.54 13.21
CA ALA A 111 -28.73 4.28 13.61
C ALA A 111 -28.14 3.49 12.42
N LEU A 112 -28.53 3.82 11.18
CA LEU A 112 -27.97 3.19 9.99
C LEU A 112 -26.71 3.87 9.44
N GLN A 113 -26.39 5.09 9.87
CA GLN A 113 -25.28 5.85 9.28
C GLN A 113 -23.97 5.07 9.30
N VAL A 114 -23.53 4.67 10.49
CA VAL A 114 -22.25 3.99 10.70
C VAL A 114 -22.23 2.59 10.04
N PRO A 115 -23.23 1.70 10.25
CA PRO A 115 -23.26 0.41 9.55
C PRO A 115 -23.26 0.52 8.03
N LEU A 116 -24.01 1.49 7.47
CA LEU A 116 -24.09 1.70 6.04
C LEU A 116 -22.75 2.21 5.48
N LEU A 117 -22.11 3.17 6.16
CA LEU A 117 -20.79 3.68 5.81
C LEU A 117 -19.74 2.57 5.83
N THR A 118 -19.73 1.74 6.87
CA THR A 118 -18.84 0.57 7.02
C THR A 118 -19.06 -0.41 5.88
N ALA A 119 -20.32 -0.79 5.60
CA ALA A 119 -20.64 -1.75 4.55
C ALA A 119 -20.22 -1.25 3.16
N LEU A 120 -20.52 0.01 2.84
CA LEU A 120 -20.12 0.64 1.57
C LEU A 120 -18.59 0.72 1.44
N THR A 121 -17.90 1.16 2.50
CA THR A 121 -16.44 1.27 2.51
C THR A 121 -15.79 -0.10 2.35
N GLY A 122 -16.23 -1.09 3.12
CA GLY A 122 -15.71 -2.46 3.06
C GLY A 122 -15.95 -3.12 1.69
N THR A 123 -17.15 -2.98 1.11
CA THR A 123 -17.46 -3.55 -0.20
C THR A 123 -16.61 -2.93 -1.31
N LEU A 124 -16.50 -1.61 -1.35
CA LEU A 124 -15.66 -0.91 -2.33
C LEU A 124 -14.16 -1.21 -2.13
N ALA A 125 -13.70 -1.35 -0.88
CA ALA A 125 -12.33 -1.75 -0.57
C ALA A 125 -12.00 -3.16 -1.09
N VAL A 126 -12.95 -4.10 -0.97
CA VAL A 126 -12.83 -5.45 -1.55
C VAL A 126 -12.76 -5.38 -3.08
N VAL A 127 -13.59 -4.54 -3.71
CA VAL A 127 -13.54 -4.31 -5.17
C VAL A 127 -12.15 -3.79 -5.58
N LEU A 128 -11.62 -2.78 -4.87
CA LEU A 128 -10.27 -2.27 -5.10
C LEU A 128 -9.20 -3.35 -4.93
N ALA A 129 -9.34 -4.21 -3.92
CA ALA A 129 -8.43 -5.32 -3.67
C ALA A 129 -8.40 -6.32 -4.85
N VAL A 130 -9.55 -6.62 -5.48
CA VAL A 130 -9.62 -7.45 -6.69
C VAL A 130 -8.84 -6.83 -7.85
N PHE A 131 -8.95 -5.51 -8.06
CA PHE A 131 -8.17 -4.80 -9.08
C PHE A 131 -6.68 -4.80 -8.75
N ALA A 132 -6.31 -4.56 -7.50
CA ALA A 132 -4.94 -4.59 -7.02
C ALA A 132 -4.31 -5.98 -7.18
N ALA A 133 -5.07 -7.06 -6.97
CA ALA A 133 -4.62 -8.43 -7.22
C ALA A 133 -4.18 -8.65 -8.68
N ARG A 134 -4.88 -8.03 -9.64
CA ARG A 134 -4.53 -8.09 -11.07
C ARG A 134 -3.25 -7.32 -11.34
N TRP A 135 -3.08 -6.16 -10.72
CA TRP A 135 -1.91 -5.30 -10.92
C TRP A 135 -0.64 -5.84 -10.25
N ALA A 136 -0.78 -6.51 -9.10
CA ALA A 136 0.33 -7.11 -8.36
C ALA A 136 1.12 -8.14 -9.19
N ARG A 137 0.49 -8.77 -10.21
CA ARG A 137 1.16 -9.70 -11.15
C ARG A 137 2.29 -9.07 -11.95
N HIS A 138 2.31 -7.75 -12.05
CA HIS A 138 3.31 -7.01 -12.82
C HIS A 138 4.24 -6.19 -11.93
N THR A 139 4.27 -6.50 -10.63
CA THR A 139 5.12 -5.82 -9.65
C THR A 139 6.61 -5.94 -10.02
N ALA A 140 7.33 -4.84 -9.83
CA ALA A 140 8.79 -4.83 -9.90
C ALA A 140 9.46 -5.05 -8.52
N LEU A 141 8.69 -5.08 -7.44
CA LEU A 141 9.21 -5.23 -6.08
C LEU A 141 9.57 -6.69 -5.79
N THR A 142 10.83 -6.93 -5.39
CA THR A 142 11.35 -8.25 -5.03
C THR A 142 11.74 -8.29 -3.55
N GLY A 143 11.42 -9.40 -2.88
CA GLY A 143 11.69 -9.61 -1.46
C GLY A 143 10.60 -9.08 -0.51
N PRO A 144 10.49 -9.67 0.69
CA PRO A 144 9.36 -9.43 1.59
C PRO A 144 9.31 -8.01 2.16
N VAL A 145 10.46 -7.49 2.57
CA VAL A 145 10.58 -6.15 3.16
C VAL A 145 10.24 -5.06 2.15
N ARG A 146 10.74 -5.19 0.90
CA ARG A 146 10.48 -4.21 -0.16
C ARG A 146 9.00 -4.16 -0.56
N ILE A 147 8.33 -5.32 -0.59
CA ILE A 147 6.89 -5.37 -0.85
C ILE A 147 6.11 -4.70 0.28
N ALA A 148 6.39 -5.06 1.54
CA ALA A 148 5.67 -4.51 2.69
C ALA A 148 5.85 -2.97 2.78
N LEU A 149 7.10 -2.49 2.73
CA LEU A 149 7.39 -1.06 2.78
C LEU A 149 6.89 -0.32 1.53
N GLY A 150 6.99 -0.91 0.34
CA GLY A 150 6.53 -0.28 -0.91
C GLY A 150 5.02 -0.05 -0.93
N VAL A 151 4.25 -0.92 -0.26
CA VAL A 151 2.81 -0.75 -0.07
C VAL A 151 2.51 0.27 1.02
N LEU A 152 3.21 0.16 2.16
CA LEU A 152 2.86 0.92 3.33
C LEU A 152 3.33 2.38 3.29
N ILE A 153 4.49 2.68 2.69
CA ILE A 153 5.00 4.06 2.64
C ILE A 153 3.97 5.01 2.01
N PRO A 154 3.40 4.73 0.82
CA PRO A 154 2.34 5.56 0.24
C PRO A 154 1.07 5.67 1.11
N ILE A 155 0.70 4.59 1.79
CA ILE A 155 -0.46 4.57 2.71
C ILE A 155 -0.18 5.50 3.90
N GLY A 156 0.97 5.34 4.56
CA GLY A 156 1.39 6.15 5.70
C GLY A 156 1.55 7.63 5.34
N THR A 157 2.12 7.94 4.17
CA THR A 157 2.21 9.34 3.71
C THR A 157 0.83 9.94 3.47
N THR A 158 -0.12 9.18 2.90
CA THR A 158 -1.47 9.68 2.62
C THR A 158 -2.25 9.87 3.92
N ALA A 159 -2.21 8.88 4.82
CA ALA A 159 -2.85 8.95 6.12
C ALA A 159 -2.30 10.12 6.97
N GLY A 160 -0.97 10.28 7.02
CA GLY A 160 -0.35 11.39 7.75
C GLY A 160 -0.68 12.76 7.17
N LEU A 161 -0.79 12.90 5.84
CA LEU A 161 -1.22 14.16 5.21
C LEU A 161 -2.69 14.48 5.52
N ILE A 162 -3.56 13.47 5.55
CA ILE A 162 -4.97 13.65 5.92
C ILE A 162 -5.08 14.07 7.39
N GLU A 163 -4.38 13.36 8.27
CA GLU A 163 -4.37 13.66 9.70
C GLU A 163 -3.85 15.08 9.96
N TYR A 164 -2.75 15.48 9.31
CA TYR A 164 -2.23 16.84 9.38
C TYR A 164 -3.21 17.90 8.84
N GLY A 165 -3.90 17.59 7.74
CA GLY A 165 -4.86 18.50 7.13
C GLY A 165 -6.14 18.71 7.94
N LEU A 166 -6.58 17.69 8.68
CA LEU A 166 -7.76 17.74 9.53
C LEU A 166 -7.45 18.26 10.94
N ASN A 167 -6.25 17.98 11.45
CA ASN A 167 -5.83 18.32 12.80
C ASN A 167 -4.75 19.41 12.77
N SER A 168 -5.09 20.59 12.23
CA SER A 168 -4.16 21.73 12.17
C SER A 168 -3.71 22.22 13.55
N ASP A 169 -4.47 21.89 14.60
CA ASP A 169 -4.08 22.14 15.98
C ASP A 169 -3.05 21.12 16.47
N THR A 170 -1.91 21.63 16.94
CA THR A 170 -0.77 20.83 17.41
C THR A 170 -1.13 19.87 18.55
N GLY A 171 -2.12 20.22 19.36
CA GLY A 171 -2.64 19.37 20.44
C GLY A 171 -3.28 18.07 19.94
N THR A 172 -4.14 18.14 18.92
CA THR A 172 -4.90 17.00 18.41
C THR A 172 -4.01 16.03 17.61
N SER A 173 -3.09 16.57 16.81
CA SER A 173 -2.10 15.77 16.08
C SER A 173 -1.22 14.93 17.01
N SER A 174 -0.84 15.46 18.18
CA SER A 174 0.00 14.72 19.13
C SER A 174 -0.69 13.51 19.76
N ARG A 175 -2.04 13.51 19.82
CA ARG A 175 -2.84 12.46 20.45
C ARG A 175 -3.21 11.33 19.48
N THR A 176 -3.36 11.66 18.20
CA THR A 176 -3.71 10.72 17.11
C THR A 176 -2.50 9.99 16.53
N ALA A 177 -1.35 10.67 16.45
CA ALA A 177 -0.13 10.13 15.86
C ALA A 177 0.34 8.78 16.43
N PRO A 178 0.28 8.50 17.76
CA PRO A 178 0.72 7.21 18.29
C PRO A 178 -0.11 6.04 17.78
N GLY A 179 -1.42 6.20 17.65
CA GLY A 179 -2.32 5.18 17.09
C GLY A 179 -2.00 4.88 15.63
N LEU A 180 -1.81 5.94 14.82
CA LEU A 180 -1.40 5.79 13.42
C LEU A 180 -0.04 5.09 13.28
N LEU A 181 0.95 5.48 14.09
CA LEU A 181 2.28 4.85 14.09
C LEU A 181 2.21 3.38 14.50
N LEU A 182 1.41 3.04 15.51
CA LEU A 182 1.18 1.65 15.92
C LEU A 182 0.55 0.86 14.77
N TRP A 183 -0.46 1.43 14.10
CA TRP A 183 -1.10 0.78 12.97
C TRP A 183 -0.12 0.54 11.81
N LEU A 184 0.64 1.55 11.41
CA LEU A 184 1.61 1.42 10.32
C LEU A 184 2.69 0.39 10.65
N THR A 185 3.29 0.47 11.83
CA THR A 185 4.35 -0.46 12.25
C THR A 185 3.83 -1.89 12.37
N GLY A 186 2.67 -2.08 13.02
CA GLY A 186 2.01 -3.37 13.13
C GLY A 186 1.62 -3.96 11.78
N LEU A 187 1.02 -3.17 10.89
CA LEU A 187 0.64 -3.61 9.55
C LEU A 187 1.87 -3.95 8.69
N THR A 188 2.99 -3.23 8.87
CA THR A 188 4.27 -3.60 8.24
C THR A 188 4.67 -5.03 8.61
N LEU A 189 4.64 -5.35 9.90
CA LEU A 189 5.04 -6.67 10.42
C LEU A 189 4.09 -7.77 9.93
N VAL A 190 2.78 -7.49 9.94
CA VAL A 190 1.75 -8.41 9.41
C VAL A 190 1.98 -8.66 7.92
N LEU A 191 2.18 -7.60 7.11
CA LEU A 191 2.45 -7.73 5.67
C LEU A 191 3.76 -8.47 5.41
N TRP A 192 4.82 -8.18 6.15
CA TRP A 192 6.10 -8.87 6.04
C TRP A 192 5.95 -10.38 6.30
N GLY A 193 5.24 -10.75 7.37
CA GLY A 193 4.93 -12.13 7.71
C GLY A 193 4.07 -12.82 6.65
N ALA A 194 3.01 -12.16 6.18
CA ALA A 194 2.12 -12.66 5.15
C ALA A 194 2.86 -12.87 3.82
N VAL A 195 3.71 -11.93 3.40
CA VAL A 195 4.55 -12.06 2.21
C VAL A 195 5.54 -13.21 2.35
N ARG A 196 6.16 -13.39 3.52
CA ARG A 196 7.09 -14.49 3.79
C ARG A 196 6.40 -15.86 3.74
N LEU A 197 5.17 -15.97 4.25
CA LEU A 197 4.36 -17.19 4.18
C LEU A 197 3.88 -17.46 2.75
N ALA A 198 3.41 -16.43 2.05
CA ALA A 198 2.94 -16.53 0.67
C ALA A 198 4.06 -16.92 -0.29
N GLY A 199 5.26 -16.36 -0.12
CA GLY A 199 6.45 -16.72 -0.90
C GLY A 199 6.93 -18.16 -0.66
N ARG A 200 6.55 -18.78 0.46
CA ARG A 200 6.78 -20.21 0.75
C ARG A 200 5.64 -21.11 0.28
N GLY A 201 4.69 -20.59 -0.51
CA GLY A 201 3.52 -21.33 -0.97
C GLY A 201 2.41 -21.53 0.08
N ARG A 202 2.57 -21.04 1.32
CA ARG A 202 1.58 -21.17 2.40
C ARG A 202 0.53 -20.06 2.34
N VAL A 203 -0.20 -19.99 1.23
CA VAL A 203 -1.13 -18.88 0.94
C VAL A 203 -2.28 -18.78 1.95
N ARG A 204 -2.83 -19.92 2.40
CA ARG A 204 -3.90 -19.91 3.41
C ARG A 204 -3.44 -19.33 4.75
N ALA A 205 -2.26 -19.74 5.22
CA ALA A 205 -1.67 -19.20 6.45
C ALA A 205 -1.33 -17.71 6.30
N ALA A 206 -0.88 -17.27 5.12
CA ALA A 206 -0.64 -15.85 4.84
C ALA A 206 -1.92 -15.01 4.95
N TRP A 207 -3.05 -15.52 4.46
CA TRP A 207 -4.34 -14.85 4.59
C TRP A 207 -4.83 -14.81 6.04
N TRP A 208 -4.74 -15.92 6.78
CA TRP A 208 -5.12 -15.95 8.19
C TRP A 208 -4.27 -14.98 9.02
N LEU A 209 -2.95 -15.01 8.87
CA LEU A 209 -2.05 -14.07 9.52
C LEU A 209 -2.36 -12.62 9.12
N GLY A 210 -2.61 -12.40 7.82
CA GLY A 210 -2.93 -11.09 7.27
C GLY A 210 -4.20 -10.50 7.85
N ILE A 211 -5.30 -11.24 7.80
CA ILE A 211 -6.63 -10.78 8.24
C ILE A 211 -6.65 -10.62 9.77
N LEU A 212 -6.28 -11.67 10.51
CA LEU A 212 -6.31 -11.61 11.98
C LEU A 212 -5.33 -10.57 12.50
N GLY A 213 -4.10 -10.56 11.98
CA GLY A 213 -3.08 -9.60 12.37
C GLY A 213 -3.49 -8.16 12.07
N ALA A 214 -4.10 -7.89 10.90
CA ALA A 214 -4.54 -6.53 10.58
C ALA A 214 -5.72 -6.07 11.43
N ILE A 215 -6.68 -6.95 11.74
CA ILE A 215 -7.79 -6.64 12.66
C ILE A 215 -7.24 -6.32 14.05
N THR A 216 -6.36 -7.16 14.59
CA THR A 216 -5.74 -6.93 15.90
C THR A 216 -4.95 -5.63 15.95
N VAL A 217 -4.16 -5.32 14.91
CA VAL A 217 -3.38 -4.08 14.86
C VAL A 217 -4.27 -2.85 14.73
N ALA A 218 -5.35 -2.93 13.93
CA ALA A 218 -6.33 -1.86 13.82
C ALA A 218 -7.05 -1.60 15.15
N ASP A 219 -7.43 -2.67 15.86
CA ASP A 219 -8.09 -2.55 17.16
C ASP A 219 -7.15 -1.93 18.21
N LEU A 220 -5.91 -2.41 18.30
CA LEU A 220 -4.91 -1.82 19.19
C LEU A 220 -4.63 -0.35 18.87
N ALA A 221 -4.63 0.04 17.59
CA ALA A 221 -4.48 1.43 17.18
C ALA A 221 -5.66 2.29 17.63
N VAL A 222 -6.90 1.81 17.45
CA VAL A 222 -8.11 2.48 17.96
C VAL A 222 -8.06 2.62 19.48
N ILE A 223 -7.73 1.56 20.20
CA ILE A 223 -7.58 1.58 21.66
C ILE A 223 -6.56 2.63 22.10
N LEU A 224 -5.39 2.67 21.46
CA LEU A 224 -4.36 3.63 21.78
C LEU A 224 -4.81 5.07 21.48
N THR A 225 -5.49 5.29 20.35
CA THR A 225 -6.07 6.60 20.00
C THR A 225 -7.06 7.04 21.07
N VAL A 226 -8.04 6.21 21.44
CA VAL A 226 -9.06 6.55 22.45
C VAL A 226 -8.40 6.84 23.81
N ILE A 227 -7.47 5.99 24.26
CA ILE A 227 -6.77 6.18 25.55
C ILE A 227 -5.95 7.47 25.58
N ASN A 228 -5.39 7.90 24.45
CA ASN A 228 -4.65 9.15 24.37
C ASN A 228 -5.55 10.39 24.34
N HIS A 229 -6.80 10.25 23.89
CA HIS A 229 -7.78 11.34 23.88
C HIS A 229 -8.53 11.46 25.20
N ILE A 230 -8.81 10.33 25.86
CA ILE A 230 -9.54 10.25 27.12
C ILE A 230 -8.57 9.90 28.26
N PRO A 231 -8.11 10.90 29.05
CA PRO A 231 -7.22 10.62 30.17
C PRO A 231 -7.85 9.61 31.15
N ALA A 232 -7.02 8.72 31.70
CA ALA A 232 -7.42 7.86 32.82
C ALA A 232 -7.94 8.75 33.95
N ALA A 233 -9.04 8.35 34.59
CA ALA A 233 -9.67 9.07 35.69
C ALA A 233 -8.66 9.73 36.65
N SER A 234 -8.45 11.04 36.50
CA SER A 234 -8.03 11.89 37.62
C SER A 234 -9.23 12.04 38.56
N PRO A 235 -9.01 12.17 39.88
CA PRO A 235 -10.09 12.33 40.85
C PRO A 235 -11.02 13.47 40.41
N VAL A 236 -12.31 13.15 40.32
CA VAL A 236 -13.38 14.00 39.80
C VAL A 236 -13.42 15.31 40.60
N PRO A 237 -13.19 16.48 39.99
CA PRO A 237 -13.70 17.72 40.57
C PRO A 237 -15.22 17.68 40.39
N LEU A 238 -15.97 17.45 41.47
CA LEU A 238 -17.42 17.63 41.44
C LEU A 238 -17.68 19.13 41.36
N VAL A 239 -18.24 19.59 40.25
CA VAL A 239 -18.87 20.91 40.16
C VAL A 239 -20.37 20.66 40.24
N ASP A 240 -21.03 21.24 41.23
CA ASP A 240 -22.48 21.09 41.48
C ASP A 240 -22.98 19.64 41.63
N GLY A 241 -22.15 18.74 42.18
CA GLY A 241 -22.54 17.36 42.45
C GLY A 241 -22.61 16.44 41.23
N LEU A 242 -22.26 16.95 40.03
CA LEU A 242 -22.25 16.18 38.80
C LEU A 242 -20.81 15.86 38.38
N PRO A 243 -20.52 14.62 37.97
CA PRO A 243 -19.22 14.26 37.40
C PRO A 243 -19.04 15.01 36.08
N GLN A 244 -18.05 15.91 36.00
CA GLN A 244 -17.81 16.74 34.82
C GLN A 244 -16.99 16.06 33.71
N ASN A 245 -16.39 14.89 33.96
CA ASN A 245 -15.57 14.22 32.97
C ASN A 245 -16.33 13.05 32.34
N GLU A 246 -16.41 13.09 31.01
CA GLU A 246 -16.79 11.97 30.17
C GLU A 246 -15.70 10.90 30.25
N PHE A 247 -15.99 9.79 30.94
CA PHE A 247 -15.08 8.66 31.05
C PHE A 247 -15.59 7.50 30.20
N VAL A 248 -14.66 6.84 29.50
CA VAL A 248 -14.92 5.58 28.81
C VAL A 248 -14.25 4.45 29.59
N ASP A 249 -15.03 3.45 29.98
CA ASP A 249 -14.51 2.28 30.69
C ASP A 249 -13.63 1.43 29.76
N ARG A 250 -12.36 1.27 30.15
CA ARG A 250 -11.32 0.54 29.42
C ARG A 250 -11.59 -0.96 29.36
N ILE A 251 -12.50 -1.50 30.19
CA ILE A 251 -12.88 -2.93 30.15
C ILE A 251 -13.49 -3.30 28.78
N SER A 252 -14.13 -2.35 28.09
CA SER A 252 -14.74 -2.55 26.77
C SER A 252 -13.76 -2.34 25.59
N ALA A 253 -12.50 -2.01 25.87
CA ALA A 253 -11.50 -1.63 24.86
C ALA A 253 -11.38 -2.60 23.65
N PRO A 254 -11.35 -3.94 23.83
CA PRO A 254 -11.23 -4.88 22.71
C PRO A 254 -12.40 -4.89 21.72
N LEU A 255 -13.49 -4.17 22.02
CA LEU A 255 -14.66 -4.06 21.16
C LEU A 255 -14.73 -2.71 20.43
N TRP A 256 -13.83 -1.77 20.74
CA TRP A 256 -13.97 -0.39 20.25
C TRP A 256 -13.86 -0.28 18.73
N LEU A 257 -12.99 -1.05 18.06
CA LEU A 257 -12.97 -1.08 16.61
C LEU A 257 -14.31 -1.55 16.02
N PHE A 258 -14.92 -2.58 16.62
CA PHE A 258 -16.20 -3.09 16.18
C PHE A 258 -17.33 -2.08 16.43
N VAL A 259 -17.32 -1.44 17.59
CA VAL A 259 -18.24 -0.37 17.97
C VAL A 259 -18.13 0.79 16.97
N SER A 260 -16.92 1.23 16.62
CA SER A 260 -16.71 2.27 15.59
C SER A 260 -17.26 1.89 14.21
N TYR A 261 -17.40 0.60 13.91
CA TYR A 261 -17.93 0.13 12.62
C TYR A 261 -19.42 -0.14 12.61
N THR A 262 -20.05 -0.33 13.76
CA THR A 262 -21.43 -0.83 13.83
C THR A 262 -22.33 -0.03 14.76
N ASP A 263 -21.76 0.88 15.54
CA ASP A 263 -22.46 1.66 16.56
C ASP A 263 -23.19 0.75 17.58
N TRP A 264 -22.64 -0.45 17.84
CA TRP A 264 -23.33 -1.50 18.58
C TRP A 264 -22.44 -2.22 19.60
N ALA A 265 -22.96 -2.38 20.83
CA ALA A 265 -22.31 -3.06 21.95
C ALA A 265 -22.67 -4.55 22.10
N PHE A 266 -23.32 -5.18 21.10
CA PHE A 266 -23.77 -6.58 21.16
C PHE A 266 -24.67 -6.95 22.36
N GLY A 267 -25.37 -5.97 22.94
CA GLY A 267 -26.18 -6.19 24.14
C GLY A 267 -25.38 -6.39 25.43
N LEU A 268 -24.06 -6.12 25.40
CA LEU A 268 -23.25 -6.03 26.61
C LEU A 268 -23.62 -4.76 27.39
N PRO A 269 -23.44 -4.74 28.72
CA PRO A 269 -23.73 -3.57 29.54
C PRO A 269 -22.82 -2.37 29.24
N ARG A 270 -21.68 -2.61 28.57
CA ARG A 270 -20.69 -1.63 28.14
C ARG A 270 -20.16 -2.02 26.76
N PRO A 271 -19.83 -1.06 25.87
CA PRO A 271 -19.97 0.38 26.08
C PRO A 271 -21.43 0.85 26.08
N THR A 272 -21.76 1.86 26.89
CA THR A 272 -23.09 2.52 26.88
C THR A 272 -23.26 3.38 25.63
N ASP A 273 -24.49 3.77 25.27
CA ASP A 273 -24.76 4.65 24.13
C ASP A 273 -23.91 5.95 24.14
N SER A 274 -23.70 6.51 25.34
CA SER A 274 -22.82 7.67 25.52
C SER A 274 -21.34 7.36 25.23
N GLU A 275 -20.84 6.20 25.65
CA GLU A 275 -19.47 5.79 25.38
C GLU A 275 -19.27 5.44 23.90
N ILE A 276 -20.26 4.80 23.28
CA ILE A 276 -20.28 4.51 21.84
C ILE A 276 -20.17 5.81 21.05
N PHE A 277 -20.97 6.83 21.40
CA PHE A 277 -20.90 8.15 20.79
C PHE A 277 -19.50 8.77 20.94
N LEU A 278 -18.94 8.78 22.15
CA LEU A 278 -17.61 9.33 22.41
C LEU A 278 -16.50 8.61 21.64
N ILE A 279 -16.53 7.27 21.61
CA ILE A 279 -15.55 6.47 20.88
C ILE A 279 -15.65 6.77 19.38
N THR A 280 -16.86 6.83 18.83
CA THR A 280 -17.08 7.05 17.40
C THR A 280 -16.67 8.47 17.00
N ASP A 281 -16.99 9.47 17.81
CA ASP A 281 -16.64 10.88 17.58
C ASP A 281 -15.12 11.13 17.68
N LEU A 282 -14.43 10.47 18.61
CA LEU A 282 -12.99 10.68 18.83
C LEU A 282 -12.09 10.01 17.79
N VAL A 283 -12.47 8.83 17.32
CA VAL A 283 -11.63 8.03 16.41
C VAL A 283 -11.95 8.38 14.95
N ASP A 284 -13.13 8.98 14.73
CA ASP A 284 -13.56 9.70 13.54
C ASP A 284 -13.27 8.90 12.25
N LEU A 285 -12.26 9.32 11.48
CA LEU A 285 -11.94 8.72 10.16
C LEU A 285 -11.00 7.52 10.22
N GLN A 286 -10.23 7.35 11.30
CA GLN A 286 -9.17 6.35 11.36
C GLN A 286 -9.64 4.91 11.11
N PRO A 287 -10.76 4.43 11.70
CA PRO A 287 -11.20 3.04 11.53
C PRO A 287 -11.57 2.79 10.06
N PHE A 288 -12.20 3.75 9.40
CA PHE A 288 -12.58 3.64 7.99
C PHE A 288 -11.39 3.66 7.05
N LEU A 289 -10.33 4.43 7.37
CA LEU A 289 -9.07 4.37 6.64
C LEU A 289 -8.41 2.99 6.77
N TYR A 290 -8.42 2.40 7.97
CA TYR A 290 -7.90 1.05 8.19
C TYR A 290 -8.69 0.03 7.36
N LEU A 291 -10.02 0.13 7.38
CA LEU A 291 -10.92 -0.73 6.61
C LEU A 291 -10.72 -0.59 5.10
N ALA A 292 -10.51 0.63 4.60
CA ALA A 292 -10.32 0.89 3.19
C ALA A 292 -8.95 0.40 2.68
N CYS A 293 -7.88 0.63 3.45
CA CYS A 293 -6.51 0.35 3.01
C CYS A 293 -6.10 -1.12 3.17
N THR A 294 -6.58 -1.79 4.23
CA THR A 294 -6.10 -3.14 4.61
C THR A 294 -6.36 -4.21 3.55
N PRO A 295 -7.58 -4.34 2.96
CA PRO A 295 -7.86 -5.34 1.94
C PRO A 295 -6.95 -5.18 0.71
N TYR A 296 -6.74 -3.94 0.27
CA TYR A 296 -5.81 -3.60 -0.80
C TYR A 296 -4.38 -4.04 -0.45
N ALA A 297 -3.87 -3.62 0.71
CA ALA A 297 -2.50 -3.86 1.11
C ALA A 297 -2.17 -5.35 1.22
N LEU A 298 -3.04 -6.12 1.90
CA LEU A 298 -2.90 -7.57 2.04
C LEU A 298 -2.93 -8.28 0.68
N THR A 299 -3.93 -7.96 -0.15
CA THR A 299 -4.12 -8.63 -1.43
C THR A 299 -2.95 -8.36 -2.37
N TYR A 300 -2.52 -7.10 -2.45
CA TYR A 300 -1.38 -6.71 -3.28
C TYR A 300 -0.12 -7.42 -2.80
N ALA A 301 0.18 -7.38 -1.50
CA ALA A 301 1.39 -7.96 -0.93
C ALA A 301 1.45 -9.49 -1.11
N ILE A 302 0.38 -10.21 -0.79
CA ILE A 302 0.29 -11.67 -0.94
C ILE A 302 0.41 -12.07 -2.41
N ARG A 303 -0.22 -11.33 -3.34
CA ARG A 303 -0.12 -11.62 -4.78
C ARG A 303 1.26 -11.31 -5.34
N ALA A 304 1.85 -10.18 -4.96
CA ALA A 304 3.21 -9.81 -5.34
C ALA A 304 4.24 -10.85 -4.86
N ALA A 305 4.04 -11.43 -3.68
CA ALA A 305 4.89 -12.48 -3.13
C ALA A 305 4.89 -13.76 -3.96
N ARG A 306 3.72 -14.14 -4.49
CA ARG A 306 3.52 -15.39 -5.24
C ARG A 306 4.12 -15.38 -6.63
N GLU A 307 4.24 -14.20 -7.22
CA GLU A 307 4.72 -14.01 -8.60
C GLU A 307 6.24 -13.79 -8.63
N GLN A 308 6.91 -13.88 -7.48
CA GLN A 308 8.37 -13.88 -7.44
C GLN A 308 8.88 -15.15 -8.11
N PRO A 309 9.79 -15.04 -9.08
CA PRO A 309 10.47 -16.21 -9.62
C PRO A 309 11.18 -16.89 -8.44
N THR A 310 10.76 -18.10 -8.10
CA THR A 310 11.58 -19.01 -7.31
C THR A 310 12.92 -19.05 -8.00
N GLY A 311 13.95 -18.53 -7.32
CA GLY A 311 15.31 -18.47 -7.85
C GLY A 311 15.63 -19.83 -8.47
N LEU A 312 16.13 -19.78 -9.71
CA LEU A 312 16.66 -20.91 -10.44
C LEU A 312 17.34 -21.83 -9.44
N THR A 313 16.76 -23.01 -9.22
CA THR A 313 17.51 -24.16 -8.75
C THR A 313 18.78 -24.16 -9.60
N SER A 314 19.95 -23.99 -8.97
CA SER A 314 21.22 -24.17 -9.67
C SER A 314 21.09 -25.44 -10.50
N PRO A 315 21.42 -25.41 -11.81
CA PRO A 315 21.53 -26.66 -12.54
C PRO A 315 22.43 -27.57 -11.72
N GLU A 316 21.89 -28.74 -11.41
CA GLU A 316 22.58 -29.82 -10.72
C GLU A 316 24.00 -29.91 -11.28
N PRO A 317 25.05 -29.85 -10.44
CA PRO A 317 26.41 -29.94 -10.94
C PRO A 317 26.54 -31.25 -11.70
N THR A 318 26.73 -31.15 -13.02
CA THR A 318 26.93 -32.30 -13.90
C THR A 318 28.02 -33.18 -13.27
N PRO A 319 27.75 -34.45 -12.96
CA PRO A 319 28.76 -35.31 -12.35
C PRO A 319 29.95 -35.40 -13.29
N THR A 320 31.11 -34.95 -12.81
CA THR A 320 32.38 -35.07 -13.52
C THR A 320 32.66 -36.57 -13.72
N PRO A 321 32.87 -37.06 -14.95
CA PRO A 321 33.24 -38.46 -15.15
C PRO A 321 34.57 -38.72 -14.42
N SER A 322 34.59 -39.70 -13.52
CA SER A 322 35.83 -40.15 -12.87
C SER A 322 36.81 -40.63 -13.93
N PRO A 323 38.10 -40.26 -13.84
CA PRO A 323 39.12 -40.83 -14.71
C PRO A 323 39.21 -42.33 -14.43
N SER A 324 38.87 -43.14 -15.44
CA SER A 324 39.16 -44.57 -15.46
C SER A 324 40.66 -44.76 -15.36
N ALA A 325 41.13 -45.37 -14.28
CA ALA A 325 42.48 -45.89 -14.20
C ALA A 325 42.55 -47.18 -15.04
N ALA A 326 43.27 -47.12 -16.16
CA ALA A 326 43.89 -48.26 -16.83
C ALA A 326 45.06 -47.75 -17.69
#